data_AF-A0A4Q5QMJ3-F1
#
_entry.id   AF-A0A4Q5QMJ3-F1
#
_cell.length_a   1.000
_cell.length_b   1.000
_cell.length_c   1.000
_cell.angle_alpha   90.00
_cell.angle_beta   90.00
_cell.angle_gamma   90.00
#
_symmetry.space_group_name_H-M   'P 1'
#
loop_
_entity.id
_entity.type
_entity.pdbx_description
1 polymer ?
#
loop_
_entity_poly.entity_id
_entity_poly.type
_entity_poly.pdbx_seq_one_letter_code
_entity_poly.pdbx_strand_id
1 'polypeptide(L)' 'MNIERRLFAIDGLFCGGCARGLERKLSSVDGVLDAGVHFVTASALIQWDPSRCDTATLARQ' A
#
# COMPACT_ATOMS: atom_id res chain seq x y z
N MET A 1 -3.43 19.85 -2.16
CA MET A 1 -3.31 18.37 -2.23
C MET A 1 -1.84 18.05 -2.13
N ASN A 2 -1.43 17.49 -0.99
CA ASN A 2 -0.08 16.95 -0.83
C ASN A 2 -0.21 15.47 -1.08
N ILE A 3 0.55 14.95 -2.03
CA ILE A 3 0.56 13.52 -2.32
C ILE A 3 1.90 12.99 -1.87
N GLU A 4 1.87 12.04 -0.95
CA GLU A 4 3.06 11.34 -0.50
C GLU A 4 3.12 9.95 -1.12
N ARG A 5 4.33 9.56 -1.51
CA ARG A 5 4.63 8.23 -2.02
C ARG A 5 5.70 7.62 -1.15
N ARG A 6 5.48 6.38 -0.69
CA ARG A 6 6.48 5.68 0.12
C ARG A 6 6.51 4.21 -0.23
N LEU A 7 7.70 3.65 -0.13
CA LEU A 7 7.99 2.26 -0.37
C LEU A 7 8.04 1.55 0.98
N PHE A 8 7.22 0.53 1.14
CA PHE A 8 7.12 -0.29 2.32
C PHE A 8 7.68 -1.68 2.01
N ALA A 9 8.55 -2.18 2.89
CA ALA A 9 8.93 -3.59 2.85
C ALA A 9 7.80 -4.39 3.49
N ILE A 10 7.33 -5.44 2.80
CA ILE A 10 6.33 -6.35 3.33
C ILE A 10 7.03 -7.60 3.78
N ASP A 11 6.97 -7.87 5.07
CA ASP A 11 7.40 -9.15 5.62
C ASP A 11 6.27 -10.18 5.41
N GLY A 12 6.60 -11.36 4.87
CA GLY A 12 5.63 -12.43 4.66
C GLY A 12 4.76 -12.33 3.41
N LEU A 13 5.22 -11.66 2.35
CA LEU A 13 4.51 -11.67 1.06
C LEU A 13 4.75 -12.99 0.30
N PHE A 14 3.98 -14.04 0.62
CA PHE A 14 4.26 -15.41 0.17
C PHE A 14 3.73 -15.79 -1.22
N CYS A 15 2.76 -15.08 -1.78
CA CYS A 15 2.28 -15.38 -3.13
C CYS A 15 1.71 -14.16 -3.87
N GLY A 16 1.79 -14.18 -5.20
CA GLY A 16 1.24 -13.11 -6.04
C GLY A 16 -0.27 -12.91 -5.88
N GLY A 17 -0.99 -13.95 -5.43
CA GLY A 17 -2.41 -13.85 -5.06
C GLY A 17 -2.65 -12.97 -3.84
N CYS A 18 -1.88 -13.18 -2.76
CA CYS A 18 -1.94 -12.35 -1.56
C CYS A 18 -1.53 -10.90 -1.85
N ALA A 19 -0.51 -10.71 -2.70
CA ALA A 19 -0.08 -9.38 -3.13
C ALA A 19 -1.20 -8.60 -3.84
N ARG A 20 -1.89 -9.23 -4.80
CA ARG A 20 -3.05 -8.62 -5.47
C ARG A 20 -4.21 -8.33 -4.52
N GLY A 21 -4.44 -9.19 -3.53
CA GLY A 21 -5.47 -8.96 -2.51
C GLY A 21 -5.16 -7.72 -1.67
N LEU A 22 -3.92 -7.62 -1.19
CA LEU A 22 -3.44 -6.49 -0.39
C LEU A 22 -3.46 -5.18 -1.20
N GLU A 23 -2.99 -5.20 -2.44
CA GLU A 23 -3.02 -4.05 -3.35
C GLU A 23 -4.43 -3.46 -3.47
N ARG A 24 -5.42 -4.30 -3.80
CA ARG A 24 -6.83 -3.85 -3.91
C ARG A 24 -7.37 -3.29 -2.60
N LYS A 25 -6.99 -3.90 -1.48
CA LYS A 25 -7.43 -3.49 -0.15
C LYS A 25 -6.87 -2.10 0.19
N LEU A 26 -5.59 -1.87 -0.10
CA LEU A 26 -4.92 -0.58 0.06
C LEU A 26 -5.50 0.48 -0.89
N SER A 27 -5.72 0.16 -2.17
CA SER A 27 -6.36 1.08 -3.13
C SER A 27 -7.81 1.42 -2.75
N SER A 28 -8.49 0.60 -1.94
CA SER A 28 -9.84 0.88 -1.44
C SER A 28 -9.85 1.76 -0.19
N VAL A 29 -8.69 2.08 0.39
CA VAL A 29 -8.60 2.95 1.58
C VAL A 29 -8.85 4.39 1.16
N ASP A 30 -9.73 5.08 1.89
CA ASP A 30 -10.00 6.50 1.63
C ASP A 30 -8.75 7.35 1.82
N GLY A 31 -8.41 8.13 0.79
CA GLY A 31 -7.19 8.94 0.74
C GLY A 31 -5.99 8.27 0.06
N VAL A 32 -6.06 6.98 -0.28
CA VAL A 32 -5.09 6.35 -1.18
C VAL A 32 -5.43 6.70 -2.62
N LEU A 33 -4.45 7.20 -3.37
CA LEU A 33 -4.59 7.51 -4.80
C LEU A 33 -4.10 6.37 -5.66
N ASP A 34 -3.01 5.73 -5.26
CA ASP A 34 -2.44 4.60 -5.98
C ASP A 34 -1.75 3.65 -4.98
N ALA A 35 -1.82 2.36 -5.27
CA ALA A 35 -1.11 1.34 -4.50
C ALA A 35 -0.65 0.24 -5.44
N GLY A 36 0.63 -0.10 -5.39
CA GLY A 36 1.25 -1.15 -6.18
C GLY A 36 2.04 -2.09 -5.29
N VAL A 37 1.79 -3.40 -5.39
CA VAL A 37 2.50 -4.40 -4.57
C VAL A 37 3.36 -5.30 -5.46
N HIS A 38 4.67 -5.30 -5.21
CA HIS A 38 5.65 -6.16 -5.85
C HIS A 38 6.03 -7.34 -4.96
N PHE A 39 5.46 -8.51 -5.28
CA PHE A 39 5.80 -9.76 -4.59
C PHE A 39 7.22 -10.27 -4.87
N VAL A 40 7.79 -9.93 -6.03
CA VAL A 40 9.16 -10.34 -6.40
C VAL A 40 10.20 -9.74 -5.46
N THR A 41 10.05 -8.46 -5.11
CA THR A 41 10.97 -7.74 -4.23
C THR A 41 10.41 -7.55 -2.82
N ALA A 42 9.29 -8.20 -2.49
CA ALA A 42 8.58 -8.05 -1.22
C ALA A 42 8.37 -6.57 -0.81
N SER A 43 7.97 -5.73 -1.77
CA SER A 43 7.86 -4.28 -1.59
C SER A 43 6.49 -3.79 -2.03
N ALA A 44 5.92 -2.81 -1.33
CA ALA A 44 4.71 -2.11 -1.73
C ALA A 44 4.98 -0.62 -1.87
N LEU A 45 4.64 -0.06 -3.03
CA LEU A 45 4.65 1.36 -3.28
C LEU A 45 3.23 1.88 -3.08
N ILE A 46 3.04 2.78 -2.11
CA ILE A 46 1.73 3.37 -1.83
C ILE A 46 1.84 4.87 -2.03
N GLN A 47 0.85 5.43 -2.71
CA GLN A 47 0.68 6.86 -2.93
C GLN A 47 -0.64 7.32 -2.32
N TRP A 48 -0.57 8.20 -1.34
CA TRP A 48 -1.74 8.64 -0.58
C TRP A 48 -1.63 10.12 -0.22
N ASP A 49 -2.75 10.71 0.15
CA ASP A 49 -2.78 12.07 0.71
C ASP A 49 -2.67 11.98 2.24
N PRO A 50 -1.55 12.42 2.87
CA PRO A 50 -1.38 12.35 4.31
C PRO A 50 -2.36 13.26 5.07
N SER A 51 -3.04 14.18 4.38
CA SER A 51 -4.11 14.99 4.98
C SER A 51 -5.41 14.19 5.16
N ARG A 52 -5.55 13.05 4.45
CA ARG A 52 -6.75 12.19 4.46
C ARG A 52 -6.48 10.79 5.01
N CYS A 53 -5.26 10.28 4.86
CA CYS A 53 -4.90 8.91 5.25
C CYS A 53 -3.54 8.89 5.97
N ASP A 54 -3.52 8.33 7.17
CA ASP A 54 -2.29 8.17 7.94
C ASP A 54 -1.58 6.85 7.62
N THR A 55 -0.25 6.89 7.65
CA THR A 55 0.60 5.71 7.43
C THR A 55 0.30 4.58 8.43
N ALA A 56 -0.11 4.93 9.64
CA ALA A 56 -0.49 3.97 10.68
C ALA A 56 -1.72 3.12 10.29
N THR A 57 -2.63 3.69 9.51
CA THR A 57 -3.83 2.98 9.01
C THR A 57 -3.46 2.02 7.88
N LEU A 58 -2.53 2.42 7.01
CA LEU A 58 -2.02 1.59 5.92
C LEU A 58 -1.27 0.35 6.45
N ALA A 59 -0.52 0.50 7.54
CA ALA A 59 0.23 -0.60 8.16
C ALA A 59 -0.65 -1.67 8.84
N ARG A 60 -1.97 -1.44 8.99
CA ARG A 60 -2.90 -2.38 9.66
C ARG A 60 -3.77 -3.19 8.70
N GLN A 61 -3.58 -3.05 7.38
CA GLN A 61 -4.38 -3.72 6.34
C GLN A 61 -3.86 -5.11 6.00
#